data_AF-T2JNY8-F1
#
_entry.id   AF-T2JNY8-F1
#
_cell.length_a   1.000
_cell.length_b   1.000
_cell.length_c   1.000
_cell.angle_alpha   90.00
_cell.angle_beta   90.00
_cell.angle_gamma   90.00
#
_symmetry.space_group_name_H-M   'P 1'
#
loop_
_entity.id
_entity.type
_entity.pdbx_description
1 polymer ?
#
loop_
_entity_poly.entity_id
_entity_poly.type
_entity_poly.pdbx_seq_one_letter_code
_entity_poly.pdbx_strand_id
1 'polypeptide(L)'
;MDWQADKAEQRLKETGQITVIVKDQGSIHISRATREQYKRWESQGLYIFLLPTYSPELNRIENEWQRIKEDELAGRMFEDEYDLAMAVIEAIESRNERNGLEVERFLFKNQKNKKVN
;
A
#
# COMPACT_ATOMS: atom_id res chain seq x y z
N MET A 1 6.58 -0.78 -6.61
CA MET A 1 7.66 -0.71 -5.62
C MET A 1 8.74 0.25 -6.05
N ASP A 2 9.06 0.34 -7.35
CA ASP A 2 10.04 1.31 -7.88
C ASP A 2 9.77 2.75 -7.45
N TRP A 3 8.53 3.23 -7.64
CA TRP A 3 8.16 4.57 -7.18
C TRP A 3 8.36 4.77 -5.66
N GLN A 4 8.06 3.77 -4.83
CA GLN A 4 8.34 3.82 -3.39
C GLN A 4 9.84 3.88 -3.10
N ALA A 5 10.66 3.19 -3.89
CA ALA A 5 12.11 3.19 -3.75
C ALA A 5 12.71 4.54 -4.14
N ASP A 6 12.21 5.17 -5.21
CA ASP A 6 12.64 6.51 -5.62
C ASP A 6 12.33 7.56 -4.53
N LYS A 7 11.14 7.47 -3.93
CA LYS A 7 10.76 8.34 -2.79
C LYS A 7 11.61 8.06 -1.55
N ALA A 8 11.91 6.80 -1.26
CA ALA A 8 12.80 6.42 -0.17
C ALA A 8 14.23 6.95 -0.37
N GLU A 9 14.72 6.93 -1.62
CA GLU A 9 16.06 7.44 -1.96
C GLU A 9 16.16 8.95 -1.73
N GLN A 10 15.13 9.70 -2.15
CA GLN A 10 15.04 11.14 -1.88
C GLN A 10 15.04 11.42 -0.37
N ARG A 11 14.18 10.73 0.39
CA ARG A 11 14.12 10.86 1.85
C ARG A 11 15.46 10.52 2.51
N LEU A 12 16.13 9.47 2.05
CA LEU A 12 17.44 9.07 2.58
C LEU A 12 18.48 10.17 2.34
N LYS A 13 18.51 10.77 1.15
CA LYS A 13 19.43 11.87 0.82
C LYS A 13 19.15 13.14 1.65
N GLU A 14 17.88 13.45 1.88
CA GLU A 14 17.46 14.66 2.59
C GLU A 14 17.62 14.55 4.11
N THR A 15 17.30 13.39 4.68
CA THR A 15 17.15 13.21 6.13
C THR A 15 18.13 12.22 6.75
N GLY A 16 18.83 11.43 5.94
CA GLY A 16 19.64 10.31 6.40
C GLY A 16 18.84 9.11 6.92
N GLN A 17 17.51 9.14 6.83
CA GLN A 17 16.63 8.07 7.35
C GLN A 17 16.27 7.07 6.26
N ILE A 18 16.36 5.78 6.60
CA ILE A 18 15.85 4.69 5.76
C ILE A 18 14.32 4.63 5.82
N THR A 19 13.72 4.01 4.80
CA THR A 19 12.29 3.72 4.75
C THR A 19 12.08 2.21 4.86
N VAL A 20 11.17 1.79 5.73
CA VAL A 20 10.80 0.38 5.87
C VAL A 20 9.32 0.20 5.51
N ILE A 21 9.03 -0.71 4.59
CA ILE A 21 7.67 -1.13 4.27
C ILE A 21 7.41 -2.50 4.90
N VAL A 22 6.40 -2.55 5.76
CA VAL A 22 5.93 -3.79 6.41
C VAL A 22 4.86 -4.43 5.53
N LYS A 23 4.96 -5.74 5.27
CA LYS A 23 3.99 -6.50 4.47
C LYS A 23 3.75 -7.89 5.04
N ASP A 24 2.60 -8.46 4.70
CA ASP A 24 2.34 -9.88 4.90
C ASP A 24 3.13 -10.75 3.89
N GLN A 25 2.96 -12.08 3.98
CA GLN A 25 3.63 -13.04 3.11
C GLN A 25 2.79 -13.44 1.89
N GLY A 26 1.96 -12.54 1.34
CA GLY A 26 1.22 -12.79 0.11
C GLY A 26 2.13 -13.35 -1.00
N SER A 27 1.63 -14.31 -1.79
CA SER A 27 2.44 -15.08 -2.78
C SER A 27 3.23 -14.19 -3.75
N ILE A 28 2.67 -13.04 -4.14
CA ILE A 28 3.32 -12.04 -4.98
C ILE A 28 4.51 -11.38 -4.25
N HIS A 29 4.39 -11.10 -2.95
CA HIS A 29 5.43 -10.45 -2.14
C HIS A 29 6.65 -11.34 -1.89
N ILE A 30 6.45 -12.65 -1.82
CA ILE A 30 7.54 -13.63 -1.64
C ILE A 30 8.08 -14.21 -2.96
N SER A 31 7.53 -13.77 -4.09
CA SER A 31 7.93 -14.26 -5.42
C SER A 31 9.41 -14.00 -5.70
N ARG A 32 10.01 -14.87 -6.52
CA ARG A 32 11.39 -14.71 -6.97
C ARG A 32 11.63 -13.35 -7.62
N ALA A 33 10.73 -12.94 -8.52
CA ALA A 33 10.80 -11.65 -9.20
C ALA A 33 10.84 -10.48 -8.21
N THR A 34 10.11 -10.56 -7.10
CA THR A 34 10.11 -9.53 -6.05
C THR A 34 11.41 -9.55 -5.24
N ARG A 35 11.88 -10.73 -4.83
CA ARG A 35 13.14 -10.88 -4.08
C ARG A 35 14.37 -10.42 -4.86
N GLU A 36 14.39 -10.62 -6.18
CA GLU A 36 15.48 -10.14 -7.05
C GLU A 36 15.61 -8.60 -7.04
N GLN A 37 14.52 -7.88 -6.72
CA GLN A 37 14.54 -6.41 -6.63
C GLN A 37 15.02 -5.87 -5.28
N TYR A 38 15.11 -6.71 -4.24
CA TYR A 38 15.39 -6.25 -2.88
C TYR A 38 16.73 -5.52 -2.80
N LYS A 39 17.78 -6.07 -3.39
CA LYS A 39 19.10 -5.41 -3.40
C LYS A 39 19.07 -4.03 -4.03
N ARG A 40 18.29 -3.86 -5.11
CA ARG A 40 18.11 -2.55 -5.76
C ARG A 40 17.41 -1.59 -4.81
N TRP A 41 16.30 -1.99 -4.21
CA TRP A 41 15.53 -1.13 -3.30
C TRP A 41 16.32 -0.80 -2.01
N GLU A 42 17.07 -1.74 -1.46
CA GLU A 42 17.93 -1.52 -0.29
C GLU A 42 19.02 -0.50 -0.58
N SER A 43 19.62 -0.53 -1.78
CA SER A 43 20.59 0.51 -2.21
C SER A 43 19.98 1.91 -2.32
N GLN A 44 18.66 1.99 -2.47
CA GLN A 44 17.87 3.23 -2.47
C GLN A 44 17.35 3.59 -1.06
N GLY A 45 17.75 2.85 -0.01
CA GLY A 45 17.29 3.09 1.35
C GLY A 45 15.89 2.55 1.65
N LEU A 46 15.31 1.72 0.76
CA LEU A 46 14.02 1.07 0.96
C LEU A 46 14.21 -0.39 1.41
N TYR A 47 13.71 -0.71 2.59
CA TYR A 47 13.75 -2.05 3.17
C TYR A 47 12.34 -2.65 3.25
N ILE A 48 12.26 -3.96 3.08
CA ILE A 48 11.00 -4.72 3.20
C ILE A 48 11.08 -5.58 4.45
N PHE A 49 10.12 -5.41 5.36
CA PHE A 49 9.94 -6.26 6.52
C PHE A 49 8.71 -7.15 6.32
N LEU A 50 8.93 -8.46 6.25
CA LEU A 50 7.84 -9.43 6.11
C LEU A 50 7.38 -9.88 7.50
N LEU A 51 6.09 -9.78 7.74
CA LEU A 51 5.45 -10.29 8.96
C LEU A 51 5.50 -11.83 9.00
N PRO A 52 5.46 -12.45 10.20
CA PRO A 52 5.24 -13.89 10.34
C PRO A 52 3.96 -14.33 9.62
N THR A 53 3.93 -15.58 9.17
CA THR A 53 2.75 -16.14 8.49
C THR A 53 1.59 -16.24 9.47
N TYR A 54 0.37 -15.94 9.01
CA TYR A 54 -0.86 -15.98 9.80
C TYR A 54 -0.87 -15.00 10.99
N SER A 55 -0.21 -13.84 10.86
CA SER A 55 -0.21 -12.77 11.87
C SER A 55 -0.93 -11.49 11.42
N PRO A 56 -2.24 -11.53 11.10
CA PRO A 56 -3.00 -10.33 10.74
C PRO A 56 -3.02 -9.28 11.85
N GLU A 57 -2.92 -9.70 13.12
CA GLU A 57 -2.86 -8.81 14.29
C GLU A 57 -1.64 -7.89 14.30
N LEU A 58 -0.57 -8.26 13.59
CA LEU A 58 0.63 -7.44 13.44
C LEU A 58 0.55 -6.49 12.24
N ASN A 59 -0.43 -6.68 11.36
CA ASN A 59 -0.63 -5.86 10.18
C ASN A 59 -1.63 -4.73 10.48
N ARG A 60 -1.11 -3.54 10.78
CA ARG A 60 -1.93 -2.37 11.18
C ARG A 60 -3.04 -2.02 10.19
N ILE A 61 -2.85 -2.29 8.88
CA ILE A 61 -3.86 -1.98 7.87
C ILE A 61 -5.14 -2.83 8.03
N GLU A 62 -5.06 -4.01 8.65
CA GLU A 62 -6.22 -4.86 8.89
C GLU A 62 -7.22 -4.17 9.82
N ASN A 63 -6.72 -3.53 10.89
CA ASN A 63 -7.55 -2.74 11.80
C ASN A 63 -8.16 -1.54 11.08
N GLU A 64 -7.41 -0.87 10.20
CA GLU A 64 -7.94 0.25 9.43
C GLU A 64 -9.11 -0.18 8.52
N TRP A 65 -8.96 -1.31 7.81
CA TRP A 65 -10.00 -1.88 6.96
C TRP A 65 -11.21 -2.41 7.74
N GLN A 66 -10.99 -3.00 8.92
CA GLN A 66 -12.08 -3.43 9.79
C GLN A 66 -12.96 -2.23 10.15
N ARG A 67 -12.32 -1.14 10.60
CA ARG A 67 -13.01 0.10 10.94
C ARG A 67 -13.75 0.70 9.75
N ILE A 68 -13.14 0.76 8.56
CA ILE A 68 -13.82 1.20 7.32
C ILE A 68 -15.11 0.43 7.09
N LYS A 69 -15.10 -0.90 7.28
CA LYS A 69 -16.31 -1.72 7.08
C LYS A 69 -17.36 -1.54 8.17
N GLU A 70 -16.94 -1.46 9.43
CA GLU A 70 -17.83 -1.47 10.61
C GLU A 70 -18.38 -0.09 10.96
N ASP A 71 -17.60 0.97 10.72
CA ASP A 71 -17.96 2.32 11.14
C ASP A 71 -18.43 3.15 9.94
N GLU A 72 -17.70 3.13 8.82
CA GLU A 72 -17.99 3.98 7.66
C GLU A 72 -18.96 3.35 6.64
N LEU A 73 -18.89 2.04 6.42
CA LEU A 73 -19.69 1.36 5.39
C LEU A 73 -20.84 0.51 5.96
N ALA A 74 -20.99 0.47 7.29
CA ALA A 74 -21.97 -0.39 7.93
C ALA A 74 -23.41 -0.07 7.49
N GLY A 75 -24.15 -1.13 7.14
CA GLY A 75 -25.55 -1.02 6.69
C GLY A 75 -25.73 -0.43 5.30
N ARG A 76 -24.66 -0.09 4.56
CA ARG A 76 -24.74 0.33 3.16
C ARG A 76 -24.87 -0.89 2.25
N MET A 77 -25.73 -0.78 1.24
CA MET A 77 -25.79 -1.69 0.11
C MET A 77 -25.33 -0.94 -1.13
N PHE A 78 -24.59 -1.62 -2.01
CA PHE A 78 -24.03 -1.02 -3.22
C PHE A 78 -24.62 -1.71 -4.44
N GLU A 79 -24.99 -0.91 -5.45
CA GLU A 79 -25.61 -1.44 -6.67
C GLU A 79 -24.58 -2.09 -7.60
N ASP A 80 -23.38 -1.51 -7.67
CA ASP A 80 -22.29 -1.98 -8.51
C ASP A 80 -20.90 -1.71 -7.90
N GLU A 81 -19.86 -2.14 -8.61
CA GLU A 81 -18.46 -1.95 -8.19
C GLU A 81 -18.06 -0.48 -8.13
N TYR A 82 -18.63 0.37 -9.00
CA TYR A 82 -18.31 1.79 -9.04
C TYR A 82 -18.85 2.50 -7.79
N ASP A 83 -20.09 2.21 -7.42
CA ASP A 83 -20.72 2.73 -6.20
C ASP A 83 -19.95 2.30 -4.95
N LEU A 84 -19.57 1.02 -4.86
CA LEU A 84 -18.69 0.53 -3.79
C LEU A 84 -17.35 1.26 -3.76
N ALA A 85 -16.69 1.43 -4.92
CA ALA A 85 -15.40 2.10 -4.99
C ALA A 85 -15.48 3.57 -4.54
N MET A 86 -16.52 4.29 -4.96
CA MET A 86 -16.76 5.67 -4.54
C MET A 86 -17.01 5.77 -3.04
N ALA A 87 -17.82 4.86 -2.47
CA ALA A 87 -18.07 4.80 -1.04
C ALA A 87 -16.80 4.52 -0.22
N VAL A 88 -15.93 3.63 -0.70
CA VAL A 88 -14.64 3.33 -0.06
C VAL A 88 -13.72 4.55 -0.09
N ILE A 89 -13.64 5.26 -1.23
CA ILE A 89 -12.84 6.48 -1.37
C ILE A 89 -13.33 7.55 -0.37
N GLU A 90 -14.63 7.81 -0.36
CA GLU A 90 -15.26 8.78 0.53
C GLU A 90 -15.02 8.44 2.01
N ALA A 91 -15.12 7.16 2.38
CA ALA A 91 -14.85 6.67 3.73
C ALA A 91 -13.41 6.94 4.15
N ILE A 92 -12.43 6.66 3.28
CA ILE A 92 -11.02 6.91 3.52
C ILE A 92 -10.76 8.42 3.68
N GLU A 93 -11.28 9.24 2.77
CA GLU A 93 -11.11 10.69 2.79
C GLU A 93 -11.70 11.30 4.07
N SER A 94 -12.97 11.02 4.37
CA SER A 94 -13.68 11.54 5.54
C SER A 94 -13.05 11.12 6.86
N ARG A 95 -12.48 9.91 6.91
CA ARG A 95 -11.79 9.42 8.11
C ARG A 95 -10.43 10.08 8.32
N ASN A 96 -9.66 10.27 7.27
CA ASN A 96 -8.36 10.92 7.37
C ASN A 96 -8.51 12.41 7.69
N GLU A 97 -9.51 13.09 7.11
CA GLU A 97 -9.84 14.48 7.46
C GLU A 97 -10.15 14.64 8.95
N ARG A 98 -10.97 13.75 9.53
CA ARG A 98 -11.25 13.72 10.99
C ARG A 98 -9.99 13.54 11.84
N ASN A 99 -8.96 12.90 11.30
CA ASN A 99 -7.69 12.65 11.99
C ASN A 99 -6.60 13.70 11.67
N GLY A 100 -6.90 14.72 10.85
CA GLY A 100 -5.93 15.71 10.41
C GLY A 100 -4.83 15.14 9.51
N LEU A 101 -5.13 14.06 8.78
CA LEU A 101 -4.21 13.40 7.85
C LEU A 101 -4.59 13.74 6.41
N GLU A 102 -3.58 13.93 5.56
CA GLU A 102 -3.78 14.09 4.12
C GLU A 102 -3.85 12.72 3.43
N VAL A 103 -4.74 12.60 2.45
CA VAL A 103 -4.88 11.41 1.61
C VAL A 103 -4.39 11.72 0.20
N GLU A 104 -3.51 10.86 -0.31
CA GLU A 104 -3.08 10.93 -1.70
C GLU A 104 -3.57 9.68 -2.44
N ARG A 105 -4.35 9.90 -3.52
CA ARG A 105 -4.83 8.82 -4.37
C ARG A 105 -3.86 8.56 -5.52
N PHE A 106 -3.42 7.31 -5.65
CA PHE A 106 -2.52 6.89 -6.73
C PHE A 106 -3.27 6.13 -7.81
N LEU A 107 -3.07 6.52 -9.08
CA LEU A 107 -3.53 5.79 -10.25
C LEU A 107 -2.35 5.07 -10.90
N PHE A 108 -2.36 3.74 -10.82
CA PHE A 108 -1.36 2.94 -11.52
C PHE A 108 -1.71 2.87 -13.00
N LYS A 109 -0.85 3.40 -13.87
CA LYS A 109 -0.98 3.23 -15.31
C LYS A 109 -0.80 1.75 -15.64
N ASN A 110 -1.79 1.14 -16.28
CA ASN A 110 -1.64 -0.21 -16.84
C ASN A 110 -0.55 -0.17 -17.91
N GLN A 111 0.59 -0.83 -17.66
CA GLN A 111 1.59 -1.09 -18.68
C GLN A 111 1.04 -2.15 -19.65
N LYS A 112 0.28 -1.72 -20.68
CA LYS A 112 -0.06 -2.60 -21.80
C LYS A 112 1.23 -2.91 -22.59
N ASN A 113 1.72 -4.13 -22.42
CA ASN A 113 2.59 -4.93 -23.30
C ASN A 113 3.75 -4.22 -24.02
N LYS A 114 4.99 -4.40 -23.51
CA LYS A 114 6.18 -4.41 -24.38
C LYS A 114 6.00 -5.57 -25.37
N LYS A 115 5.69 -5.27 -26.63
CA LYS A 115 5.89 -6.23 -27.73
C LYS A 115 7.36 -6.61 -27.72
N VAL A 116 7.64 -7.90 -27.48
CA VAL A 116 8.94 -8.49 -27.77
C VAL A 116 9.01 -8.58 -29.30
N ASN A 117 10.00 -7.92 -29.88
CA ASN A 117 10.34 -8.04 -31.31
C ASN A 117 10.87 -9.44 -31.62
#